data_AF-A0A654U0H0-F1
#
_entry.id   AF-A0A654U0H0-F1
#
_cell.length_a   1.000
_cell.length_b   1.000
_cell.length_c   1.000
_cell.angle_alpha   90.00
_cell.angle_beta   90.00
_cell.angle_gamma   90.00
#
_symmetry.space_group_name_H-M   'P 1'
#
loop_
_entity.id
_entity.type
_entity.pdbx_description
1 polymer ?
#
loop_
_entity_poly.entity_id
_entity_poly.type
_entity_poly.pdbx_seq_one_letter_code
_entity_poly.pdbx_strand_id
1 'polypeptide(L)'
;MPSEQKAPYDPERADRAVDVHVADFVDVVRNRLLSESERIGRPAHVIAAFDTELFGHWWYEGPTWLQRVLRALPAAGVRVGTLSDAIADGFVGDPVELPPSSWGSGKDWQVWSGAKVADLVQLNSEVVDTALTTIDKALAQTASLDGPLPRDHVADQILRETLLTVSSDWPFMVSKDSAADYARYRAHLHAHATREIAGALAAGRRDTARRLAEGWNRADGLFGALDARRLPK
;
A
#
# COMPACT_ATOMS: atom_id res chain seq x y z
N MET A 1 11.31 -29.96 -9.60
CA MET A 1 11.60 -30.25 -11.01
C MET A 1 12.45 -29.12 -11.55
N PRO A 2 13.70 -29.38 -11.95
CA PRO A 2 14.52 -28.43 -12.71
C PRO A 2 13.76 -27.91 -13.94
N SER A 3 14.08 -26.69 -14.42
CA SER A 3 13.33 -26.05 -15.51
C SER A 3 13.32 -26.88 -16.80
N GLU A 4 14.40 -27.59 -17.08
CA GLU A 4 14.60 -28.47 -18.23
C GLU A 4 13.73 -29.73 -18.22
N GLN A 5 13.13 -30.07 -17.08
CA GLN A 5 12.23 -31.22 -16.92
C GLN A 5 10.75 -30.81 -16.93
N LYS A 6 10.44 -29.52 -17.06
CA LYS A 6 9.05 -29.05 -17.17
C LYS A 6 8.53 -29.35 -18.57
N ALA A 7 7.38 -30.02 -18.63
CA ALA A 7 6.66 -30.17 -19.89
C ALA A 7 6.20 -28.79 -20.41
N PRO A 8 6.03 -28.63 -21.73
CA PRO A 8 5.39 -27.44 -22.28
C PRO A 8 4.01 -27.20 -21.65
N TYR A 9 3.63 -25.94 -21.59
CA TYR A 9 2.32 -25.55 -21.09
C TYR A 9 1.21 -26.09 -22.00
N ASP A 10 0.16 -26.66 -21.39
CA ASP A 10 -1.05 -27.16 -22.05
C ASP A 10 -2.23 -26.31 -21.57
N PRO A 11 -2.70 -25.34 -22.40
CA PRO A 11 -3.78 -24.44 -22.03
C PRO A 11 -5.11 -25.16 -21.72
N GLU A 12 -5.42 -26.24 -22.44
CA GLU A 12 -6.67 -26.96 -22.22
C GLU A 12 -6.67 -27.72 -20.90
N ARG A 13 -5.52 -28.30 -20.55
CA ARG A 13 -5.36 -28.96 -19.26
C ARG A 13 -5.41 -27.97 -18.10
N ALA A 14 -4.82 -26.79 -18.27
CA ALA A 14 -4.89 -25.72 -17.29
C ALA A 14 -6.34 -25.21 -17.13
N ASP A 15 -7.07 -25.02 -18.23
CA ASP A 15 -8.47 -24.57 -18.20
C ASP A 15 -9.39 -25.56 -17.47
N ARG A 16 -9.20 -26.87 -17.69
CA ARG A 16 -9.91 -27.91 -16.93
C ARG A 16 -9.57 -27.90 -15.44
N ALA A 17 -8.31 -27.61 -15.08
CA ALA A 17 -7.93 -27.48 -13.68
C ALA A 17 -8.58 -26.27 -13.01
N VAL A 18 -8.73 -25.15 -13.75
CA VAL A 18 -9.45 -23.97 -13.27
C VAL A 18 -10.89 -24.33 -12.90
N ASP A 19 -11.60 -25.11 -13.72
CA ASP A 19 -12.98 -25.51 -13.39
C ASP A 19 -13.07 -26.27 -12.07
N VAL A 20 -12.12 -27.18 -11.81
CA VAL A 20 -12.04 -27.90 -10.54
C VAL A 20 -11.80 -26.94 -9.37
N HIS A 21 -10.87 -25.99 -9.52
CA HIS A 21 -10.57 -25.00 -8.49
C HIS A 21 -11.71 -24.01 -8.25
N VAL A 22 -12.51 -23.69 -9.28
CA VAL A 22 -13.71 -22.85 -9.14
C VAL A 22 -14.76 -23.58 -8.30
N ALA A 23 -15.03 -24.85 -8.63
CA ALA A 23 -15.99 -25.67 -7.90
C ALA A 23 -15.58 -25.82 -6.42
N ASP A 24 -14.32 -26.17 -6.17
CA ASP A 24 -13.77 -26.30 -4.81
C ASP A 24 -13.92 -25.00 -4.00
N PHE A 25 -13.53 -23.86 -4.58
CA PHE A 25 -13.63 -22.58 -3.88
C PHE A 25 -15.08 -22.19 -3.56
N VAL A 26 -16.01 -22.41 -4.50
CA VAL A 26 -17.44 -22.14 -4.27
C VAL A 26 -17.99 -23.01 -3.15
N ASP A 27 -17.65 -24.29 -3.13
CA ASP A 27 -18.06 -25.22 -2.07
C ASP A 27 -17.51 -24.81 -0.71
N VAL A 28 -16.22 -24.43 -0.65
CA VAL A 28 -15.59 -23.91 0.58
C VAL A 28 -16.30 -22.66 1.10
N VAL A 29 -16.55 -21.67 0.24
CA VAL A 29 -17.22 -20.42 0.64
C VAL A 29 -18.65 -20.70 1.13
N ARG A 30 -19.41 -21.51 0.40
CA ARG A 30 -20.79 -21.84 0.75
C ARG A 30 -20.86 -22.58 2.08
N ASN A 31 -20.01 -23.59 2.27
CA ASN A 31 -19.95 -24.35 3.52
C ASN A 31 -19.56 -23.45 4.69
N ARG A 32 -18.61 -22.54 4.51
CA ARG A 32 -18.20 -21.57 5.54
C ARG A 32 -19.34 -20.64 5.92
N LEU A 33 -20.07 -20.10 4.94
CA LEU A 33 -21.22 -19.23 5.19
C LEU A 33 -22.32 -19.95 5.97
N LEU A 34 -22.63 -21.20 5.59
CA LEU A 34 -23.64 -22.02 6.27
C LEU A 34 -23.23 -22.32 7.71
N SER A 35 -22.03 -22.88 7.91
CA SER A 35 -21.54 -23.27 9.24
C SER A 35 -21.42 -22.07 10.18
N GLU A 36 -20.95 -20.94 9.65
CA GLU A 36 -20.74 -19.74 10.46
C GLU A 36 -22.08 -19.10 10.81
N SER A 37 -23.03 -19.06 9.88
CA SER A 37 -24.37 -18.52 10.13
C SER A 37 -25.12 -19.32 11.21
N GLU A 38 -25.00 -20.65 11.17
CA GLU A 38 -25.53 -21.53 12.21
C GLU A 38 -24.89 -21.26 13.56
N ARG A 39 -23.55 -21.13 13.60
CA ARG A 39 -22.78 -20.88 14.82
C ARG A 39 -23.15 -19.54 15.50
N ILE A 40 -23.38 -18.49 14.72
CA ILE A 40 -23.63 -17.13 15.23
C ILE A 40 -25.12 -16.77 15.31
N GLY A 41 -26.01 -17.64 14.82
CA GLY A 41 -27.47 -17.43 14.83
C GLY A 41 -27.96 -16.27 13.95
N ARG A 42 -27.13 -15.80 13.01
CA ARG A 42 -27.45 -14.72 12.06
C ARG A 42 -26.68 -14.93 10.76
N PRO A 43 -27.08 -14.27 9.64
CA PRO A 43 -26.33 -14.36 8.40
C PRO A 43 -24.84 -14.01 8.57
N ALA A 44 -23.95 -14.86 8.05
CA ALA A 44 -22.51 -14.62 8.02
C ALA A 44 -22.07 -13.91 6.73
N HIS A 45 -20.88 -13.31 6.79
CA HIS A 45 -20.21 -12.68 5.65
C HIS A 45 -18.76 -13.16 5.56
N VAL A 46 -18.25 -13.33 4.35
CA VAL A 46 -16.86 -13.78 4.09
C VAL A 46 -16.13 -12.68 3.33
N ILE A 47 -14.97 -12.28 3.86
CA ILE A 47 -14.01 -11.41 3.17
C ILE A 47 -12.78 -12.26 2.83
N ALA A 48 -12.44 -12.32 1.55
CA ALA A 48 -11.22 -12.96 1.07
C ALA A 48 -10.35 -11.88 0.39
N ALA A 49 -9.19 -11.60 0.99
CA ALA A 49 -8.26 -10.58 0.51
C ALA A 49 -7.02 -11.25 -0.08
N PHE A 50 -6.60 -10.77 -1.26
CA PHE A 50 -5.45 -11.27 -2.01
C PHE A 50 -4.67 -10.10 -2.61
N ASP A 51 -3.36 -10.27 -2.76
CA ASP A 51 -2.57 -9.36 -3.59
C ASP A 51 -3.02 -9.48 -5.05
N THR A 52 -3.22 -8.35 -5.72
CA THR A 52 -3.78 -8.34 -7.08
C THR A 52 -2.87 -9.07 -8.08
N GLU A 53 -1.56 -8.95 -7.91
CA GLU A 53 -0.56 -9.64 -8.73
C GLU A 53 -0.58 -11.16 -8.60
N LEU A 54 -1.27 -11.72 -7.60
CA LEU A 54 -1.54 -13.16 -7.58
C LEU A 54 -2.24 -13.59 -8.87
N PHE A 55 -3.19 -12.79 -9.36
CA PHE A 55 -4.02 -13.13 -10.51
C PHE A 55 -3.36 -12.63 -11.82
N GLY A 56 -2.67 -13.53 -12.50
CA GLY A 56 -2.13 -13.34 -13.86
C GLY A 56 -0.61 -13.20 -13.89
N HIS A 57 0.00 -12.70 -12.81
CA HIS A 57 1.46 -12.62 -12.70
C HIS A 57 2.04 -13.85 -11.99
N TRP A 58 1.67 -14.10 -10.74
CA TRP A 58 2.15 -15.28 -9.99
C TRP A 58 1.39 -16.55 -10.34
N TRP A 59 0.08 -16.43 -10.59
CA TRP A 59 -0.77 -17.50 -11.08
C TRP A 59 -1.42 -17.07 -12.39
N TYR A 60 -0.93 -17.62 -13.50
CA TYR A 60 -1.31 -17.22 -14.86
C TYR A 60 -2.82 -17.32 -15.11
N GLU A 61 -3.47 -18.41 -14.69
CA GLU A 61 -4.90 -18.62 -14.89
C GLU A 61 -5.79 -17.87 -13.88
N GLY A 62 -5.18 -17.16 -12.93
CA GLY A 62 -5.89 -16.45 -11.86
C GLY A 62 -7.02 -15.52 -12.33
N PRO A 63 -6.87 -14.72 -13.40
CA PRO A 63 -7.95 -13.87 -13.90
C PRO A 63 -9.14 -14.67 -14.45
N THR A 64 -8.88 -15.78 -15.16
CA THR A 64 -9.92 -16.70 -15.65
C THR A 64 -10.64 -17.37 -14.50
N TRP A 65 -9.89 -17.84 -13.50
CA TRP A 65 -10.46 -18.39 -12.27
C TRP A 65 -11.34 -17.37 -11.55
N LEU A 66 -10.87 -16.13 -11.36
CA LEU A 66 -11.61 -15.09 -10.65
C LEU A 66 -12.90 -14.74 -11.40
N GLN A 67 -12.85 -14.63 -12.74
CA GLN A 67 -14.03 -14.42 -13.57
C GLN A 67 -15.06 -15.55 -13.37
N ARG A 68 -14.62 -16.81 -13.38
CA ARG A 68 -15.51 -17.98 -13.22
C ARG A 68 -16.09 -18.06 -11.80
N VAL A 69 -15.29 -17.82 -10.77
CA VAL A 69 -15.75 -17.75 -9.36
C VAL A 69 -16.83 -16.67 -9.18
N LEU A 70 -16.62 -15.47 -9.72
CA LEU A 70 -17.60 -14.38 -9.61
C LEU A 70 -18.94 -14.67 -10.30
N ARG A 71 -18.98 -15.61 -11.26
CA ARG A 71 -20.21 -16.11 -11.88
C ARG A 71 -20.81 -17.30 -11.12
N ALA A 72 -19.94 -18.20 -10.64
CA ALA A 72 -20.35 -19.44 -9.98
C ALA A 72 -20.92 -19.20 -8.58
N LEU A 73 -20.39 -18.24 -7.81
CA LEU A 73 -20.89 -17.89 -6.49
C LEU A 73 -22.38 -17.48 -6.51
N PRO A 74 -22.83 -16.52 -7.35
CA PRO A 74 -24.26 -16.23 -7.51
C PRO A 74 -25.11 -17.42 -7.94
N ALA A 75 -24.61 -18.24 -8.87
CA ALA A 75 -25.30 -19.45 -9.32
C ALA A 75 -25.48 -20.49 -8.19
N ALA A 76 -24.56 -20.50 -7.22
CA ALA A 76 -24.64 -21.31 -6.00
C ALA A 76 -25.44 -20.66 -4.86
N GLY A 77 -26.10 -19.53 -5.11
CA GLY A 77 -26.91 -18.81 -4.12
C GLY A 77 -26.11 -17.91 -3.18
N VAL A 78 -24.82 -17.68 -3.46
CA VAL A 78 -23.99 -16.76 -2.68
C VAL A 78 -24.04 -15.36 -3.31
N ARG A 79 -24.46 -14.37 -2.53
CA ARG A 79 -24.44 -12.97 -2.96
C ARG A 79 -23.01 -12.41 -2.85
N VAL A 80 -22.48 -11.95 -3.98
CA VAL A 80 -21.21 -11.21 -4.05
C VAL A 80 -21.51 -9.72 -4.11
N GLY A 81 -20.76 -8.91 -3.37
CA GLY A 81 -20.97 -7.47 -3.29
C GLY A 81 -19.72 -6.74 -2.79
N THR A 82 -19.87 -5.44 -2.62
CA THR A 82 -18.86 -4.55 -2.07
C THR A 82 -18.94 -4.50 -0.54
N LEU A 83 -17.92 -3.91 0.11
CA LEU A 83 -17.98 -3.62 1.54
C LEU A 83 -19.08 -2.60 1.87
N SER A 84 -19.44 -1.71 0.94
CA SER A 84 -20.58 -0.81 1.11
C SER A 84 -21.91 -1.56 1.18
N ASP A 85 -22.08 -2.61 0.36
CA ASP A 85 -23.25 -3.48 0.44
C ASP A 85 -23.28 -4.23 1.78
N ALA A 86 -22.13 -4.75 2.23
CA ALA A 86 -22.04 -5.43 3.52
C ALA A 86 -22.44 -4.52 4.70
N ILE A 87 -22.05 -3.23 4.64
CA ILE A 87 -22.48 -2.23 5.63
C ILE A 87 -23.99 -2.00 5.55
N ALA A 88 -24.53 -1.78 4.35
CA ALA A 88 -25.95 -1.52 4.14
C ALA A 88 -26.84 -2.70 4.59
N ASP A 89 -26.34 -3.93 4.45
CA ASP A 89 -27.03 -5.16 4.84
C ASP A 89 -26.83 -5.53 6.32
N GLY A 90 -26.19 -4.68 7.11
CA GLY A 90 -26.09 -4.85 8.57
C GLY A 90 -25.05 -5.87 9.03
N PHE A 91 -24.01 -6.14 8.24
CA PHE A 91 -22.91 -7.03 8.64
C PHE A 91 -21.87 -6.37 9.57
N VAL A 92 -22.05 -5.09 9.91
CA VAL A 92 -21.20 -4.37 10.88
C VAL A 92 -21.48 -4.91 12.29
N GLY A 93 -20.43 -5.39 12.97
CA GLY A 93 -20.51 -5.83 14.36
C GLY A 93 -20.27 -4.67 15.35
N ASP A 94 -20.34 -5.00 16.63
CA ASP A 94 -19.97 -4.07 17.69
C ASP A 94 -18.47 -3.68 17.59
N PRO A 95 -18.11 -2.47 18.04
CA PRO A 95 -16.70 -2.07 18.11
C PRO A 95 -15.88 -3.05 18.94
N VAL A 96 -14.68 -3.37 18.45
CA VAL A 96 -13.71 -4.21 19.16
C VAL A 96 -12.39 -3.48 19.25
N GLU A 97 -11.69 -3.64 20.38
CA GLU A 97 -10.32 -3.18 20.52
C GLU A 97 -9.39 -4.17 19.82
N LEU A 98 -8.68 -3.69 18.79
CA LEU A 98 -7.73 -4.50 18.04
C LEU A 98 -6.33 -4.30 18.63
N PRO A 99 -5.63 -5.39 19.01
CA PRO A 99 -4.23 -5.28 19.38
C PRO A 99 -3.38 -4.91 18.14
N PRO A 100 -2.17 -4.36 18.36
CA PRO A 100 -1.22 -4.11 17.28
C PRO A 100 -1.00 -5.38 16.45
N SER A 101 -1.32 -5.33 15.17
CA SER A 101 -1.28 -6.50 14.30
C SER A 101 -1.09 -6.12 12.84
N SER A 102 -0.68 -7.11 12.05
CA SER A 102 -0.60 -7.01 10.60
C SER A 102 -1.08 -8.32 9.94
N TRP A 103 -1.35 -8.27 8.65
CA TRP A 103 -1.56 -9.49 7.86
C TRP A 103 -0.25 -10.21 7.46
N GLY A 104 0.92 -9.63 7.79
CA GLY A 104 2.24 -10.13 7.43
C GLY A 104 2.71 -11.34 8.24
N SER A 105 3.99 -11.71 8.07
CA SER A 105 4.62 -12.79 8.84
C SER A 105 4.66 -12.45 10.33
N GLY A 106 4.28 -13.41 11.18
CA GLY A 106 4.20 -13.23 12.63
C GLY A 106 2.97 -12.45 13.12
N LYS A 107 2.16 -11.89 12.20
CA LYS A 107 0.93 -11.13 12.50
C LYS A 107 1.16 -9.89 13.39
N ASP A 108 2.39 -9.38 13.42
CA ASP A 108 2.83 -8.20 14.14
C ASP A 108 3.59 -7.23 13.21
N TRP A 109 4.36 -6.29 13.77
CA TRP A 109 5.10 -5.28 13.02
C TRP A 109 6.52 -5.70 12.64
N GLN A 110 6.99 -6.90 12.96
CA GLN A 110 8.41 -7.26 12.88
C GLN A 110 9.00 -7.12 11.46
N VAL A 111 8.17 -7.25 10.42
CA VAL A 111 8.57 -7.09 9.02
C VAL A 111 8.92 -5.62 8.70
N TRP A 112 8.28 -4.65 9.37
CA TRP A 112 8.44 -3.22 9.08
C TRP A 112 9.19 -2.45 10.17
N SER A 113 9.26 -2.98 11.40
CA SER A 113 9.91 -2.34 12.55
C SER A 113 10.83 -3.28 13.35
N GLY A 114 11.26 -4.39 12.75
CA GLY A 114 12.19 -5.33 13.38
C GLY A 114 13.66 -4.91 13.26
N ALA A 115 14.54 -5.66 13.92
CA ALA A 115 15.97 -5.35 13.99
C ALA A 115 16.66 -5.24 12.60
N LYS A 116 16.19 -5.99 11.60
CA LYS A 116 16.74 -5.97 10.23
C LYS A 116 16.53 -4.66 9.47
N VAL A 117 15.57 -3.85 9.90
CA VAL A 117 15.11 -2.63 9.22
C VAL A 117 15.12 -1.42 10.16
N ALA A 118 15.78 -1.53 11.31
CA ALA A 118 15.85 -0.46 12.31
C ALA A 118 16.52 0.80 11.74
N ASP A 119 17.46 0.64 10.80
CA ASP A 119 18.08 1.72 10.02
C ASP A 119 17.05 2.52 9.23
N LEU A 120 16.10 1.84 8.58
CA LEU A 120 15.03 2.49 7.82
C LEU A 120 14.01 3.18 8.74
N VAL A 121 13.71 2.59 9.90
CA VAL A 121 12.83 3.24 10.90
C VAL A 121 13.46 4.55 11.39
N GLN A 122 14.77 4.53 11.71
CA GLN A 122 15.50 5.72 12.11
C GLN A 122 15.53 6.78 10.99
N LEU A 123 15.81 6.35 9.76
CA LEU A 123 15.78 7.21 8.57
C LEU A 123 14.40 7.89 8.41
N ASN A 124 13.32 7.12 8.55
CA ASN A 124 11.96 7.64 8.43
C ASN A 124 11.67 8.70 9.48
N SER A 125 12.02 8.45 10.75
CA SER A 125 11.81 9.44 11.82
C SER A 125 12.56 10.76 11.56
N GLU A 126 13.82 10.68 11.15
CA GLU A 126 14.65 11.86 10.88
C GLU A 126 14.11 12.68 9.69
N VAL A 127 13.76 12.00 8.58
CA VAL A 127 13.33 12.66 7.34
C VAL A 127 11.95 13.29 7.50
N VAL A 128 11.03 12.62 8.21
CA VAL A 128 9.71 13.16 8.54
C VAL A 128 9.84 14.41 9.40
N ASP A 129 10.64 14.37 10.47
CA ASP A 129 10.85 15.52 11.36
C ASP A 129 11.45 16.72 10.60
N THR A 130 12.47 16.46 9.77
CA THR A 130 13.10 17.47 8.91
C THR A 130 12.09 18.12 7.97
N ALA A 131 11.26 17.30 7.31
CA ALA A 131 10.27 17.76 6.34
C ALA A 131 9.17 18.60 7.00
N LEU A 132 8.53 18.08 8.05
CA LEU A 132 7.45 18.79 8.75
C LEU A 132 7.95 20.10 9.34
N THR A 133 9.08 20.09 10.05
CA THR A 133 9.68 21.30 10.63
C THR A 133 9.99 22.36 9.56
N THR A 134 10.49 21.94 8.40
CA THR A 134 10.83 22.87 7.30
C THR A 134 9.59 23.44 6.63
N ILE A 135 8.60 22.60 6.36
CA ILE A 135 7.33 22.98 5.74
C ILE A 135 6.58 23.95 6.66
N ASP A 136 6.44 23.66 7.94
CA ASP A 136 5.74 24.53 8.89
C ASP A 136 6.37 25.92 8.97
N LYS A 137 7.71 25.99 9.03
CA LYS A 137 8.43 27.27 9.00
C LYS A 137 8.23 28.01 7.69
N ALA A 138 8.30 27.32 6.56
CA ALA A 138 8.12 27.93 5.24
C ALA A 138 6.70 28.49 5.08
N LEU A 139 5.69 27.73 5.48
CA LEU A 139 4.29 28.13 5.45
C LEU A 139 4.03 29.31 6.39
N ALA A 140 4.54 29.28 7.62
CA ALA A 140 4.42 30.37 8.58
C ALA A 140 5.05 31.68 8.07
N GLN A 141 6.18 31.62 7.37
CA GLN A 141 6.82 32.79 6.77
C GLN A 141 6.03 33.39 5.59
N THR A 142 5.28 32.56 4.88
CA THR A 142 4.47 32.98 3.72
C THR A 142 3.03 33.33 4.06
N ALA A 143 2.61 33.08 5.31
CA ALA A 143 1.29 33.45 5.79
C ALA A 143 1.16 34.98 5.82
N SER A 144 0.23 35.51 5.02
CA SER A 144 -0.21 36.89 5.15
C SER A 144 -1.19 37.01 6.32
N LEU A 145 -1.23 38.17 6.98
CA LEU A 145 -2.14 38.43 8.10
C LEU A 145 -3.62 38.36 7.70
N ASP A 146 -3.95 38.62 6.42
CA ASP A 146 -5.34 38.79 5.95
C ASP A 146 -5.68 37.99 4.67
N GLY A 147 -4.84 37.02 4.26
CA GLY A 147 -5.00 36.31 2.98
C GLY A 147 -4.87 34.79 3.07
N PRO A 148 -5.42 34.04 2.09
CA PRO A 148 -5.24 32.59 2.03
C PRO A 148 -3.75 32.26 1.83
N LEU A 149 -3.26 31.25 2.56
CA LEU A 149 -1.89 30.78 2.46
C LEU A 149 -1.57 30.35 1.01
N PRO A 150 -0.62 30.99 0.31
CA PRO A 150 -0.27 30.60 -1.05
C PRO A 150 0.35 29.20 -1.06
N ARG A 151 0.11 28.44 -2.15
CA ARG A 151 0.73 27.13 -2.34
C ARG A 151 2.22 27.30 -2.59
N ASP A 152 3.05 26.49 -1.94
CA ASP A 152 4.50 26.46 -2.15
C ASP A 152 4.90 25.11 -2.78
N HIS A 153 5.23 25.13 -4.07
CA HIS A 153 5.61 23.93 -4.81
C HIS A 153 6.93 23.30 -4.32
N VAL A 154 7.78 24.06 -3.65
CA VAL A 154 8.98 23.51 -3.00
C VAL A 154 8.56 22.68 -1.79
N ALA A 155 7.63 23.18 -0.98
CA ALA A 155 7.07 22.43 0.15
C ALA A 155 6.35 21.16 -0.31
N ASP A 156 5.62 21.22 -1.43
CA ASP A 156 4.99 20.03 -2.02
C ASP A 156 6.03 18.97 -2.43
N GLN A 157 7.16 19.38 -3.03
CA GLN A 157 8.21 18.42 -3.41
C GLN A 157 8.93 17.85 -2.18
N ILE A 158 9.19 18.64 -1.13
CA ILE A 158 9.72 18.14 0.15
C ILE A 158 8.79 17.04 0.69
N LEU A 159 7.49 17.31 0.74
CA LEU A 159 6.51 16.34 1.22
C LEU A 159 6.48 15.08 0.34
N ARG A 160 6.58 15.24 -0.97
CA ARG A 160 6.60 14.12 -1.92
C ARG A 160 7.80 13.19 -1.70
N GLU A 161 9.01 13.74 -1.63
CA GLU A 161 10.21 12.94 -1.37
C GLU A 161 10.15 12.26 -0.01
N THR A 162 9.57 12.91 1.00
CA THR A 162 9.33 12.29 2.31
C THR A 162 8.38 11.10 2.20
N LEU A 163 7.25 11.23 1.48
CA LEU A 163 6.32 10.13 1.25
C LEU A 163 7.00 8.94 0.53
N LEU A 164 7.85 9.24 -0.46
CA LEU A 164 8.62 8.21 -1.18
C LEU A 164 9.68 7.55 -0.28
N THR A 165 10.29 8.30 0.63
CA THR A 165 11.23 7.76 1.62
C THR A 165 10.56 6.77 2.56
N VAL A 166 9.35 7.09 3.06
CA VAL A 166 8.68 6.30 4.10
C VAL A 166 7.79 5.18 3.56
N SER A 167 7.91 4.80 2.28
CA SER A 167 7.14 3.67 1.75
C SER A 167 7.41 2.39 2.54
N SER A 168 6.35 1.66 2.90
CA SER A 168 6.44 0.39 3.60
C SER A 168 7.04 -0.73 2.74
N ASP A 169 7.13 -0.53 1.42
CA ASP A 169 7.77 -1.45 0.48
C ASP A 169 9.28 -1.62 0.78
N TRP A 170 9.96 -0.55 1.21
CA TRP A 170 11.41 -0.61 1.47
C TRP A 170 11.77 -1.59 2.59
N PRO A 171 11.23 -1.47 3.82
CA PRO A 171 11.50 -2.45 4.86
C PRO A 171 10.92 -3.83 4.52
N PHE A 172 9.83 -3.92 3.75
CA PHE A 172 9.32 -5.21 3.28
C PHE A 172 10.34 -5.94 2.40
N MET A 173 10.89 -5.28 1.37
CA MET A 173 11.90 -5.84 0.47
C MET A 173 13.18 -6.25 1.20
N VAL A 174 13.59 -5.46 2.20
CA VAL A 174 14.75 -5.79 3.04
C VAL A 174 14.46 -7.00 3.93
N SER A 175 13.31 -7.05 4.60
CA SER A 175 12.95 -8.15 5.50
C SER A 175 12.74 -9.47 4.77
N LYS A 176 12.26 -9.43 3.52
CA LYS A 176 12.06 -10.60 2.65
C LYS A 176 13.27 -10.96 1.79
N ASP A 177 14.32 -10.15 1.85
CA ASP A 177 15.55 -10.32 1.05
C ASP A 177 15.27 -10.48 -0.45
N SER A 178 14.26 -9.78 -0.96
CA SER A 178 13.87 -9.85 -2.37
C SER A 178 14.66 -8.87 -3.23
N ALA A 179 14.96 -7.69 -2.68
CA ALA A 179 15.72 -6.62 -3.34
C ALA A 179 16.31 -5.64 -2.30
N ALA A 180 16.95 -6.17 -1.24
CA ALA A 180 17.33 -5.40 -0.06
C ALA A 180 18.24 -4.19 -0.36
N ASP A 181 19.26 -4.37 -1.20
CA ASP A 181 20.21 -3.30 -1.56
C ASP A 181 19.53 -2.18 -2.35
N TYR A 182 18.67 -2.57 -3.30
CA TYR A 182 17.86 -1.62 -4.06
C TYR A 182 16.93 -0.82 -3.15
N ALA A 183 16.26 -1.49 -2.21
CA ALA A 183 15.34 -0.84 -1.28
C ALA A 183 16.06 0.20 -0.40
N ARG A 184 17.20 -0.16 0.20
CA ARG A 184 18.00 0.79 1.00
C ARG A 184 18.49 1.96 0.15
N TYR A 185 19.03 1.68 -1.02
CA TYR A 185 19.48 2.73 -1.94
C TYR A 185 18.36 3.71 -2.26
N ARG A 186 17.16 3.23 -2.62
CA ARG A 186 16.01 4.06 -2.97
C ARG A 186 15.51 4.89 -1.79
N ALA A 187 15.38 4.29 -0.59
CA ALA A 187 14.96 5.03 0.60
C ALA A 187 15.95 6.16 0.91
N HIS A 188 17.26 5.89 0.85
CA HIS A 188 18.28 6.91 1.08
C HIS A 188 18.33 7.99 -0.02
N LEU A 189 18.03 7.64 -1.27
CA LEU A 189 17.97 8.60 -2.38
C LEU A 189 16.85 9.62 -2.17
N HIS A 190 15.64 9.16 -1.85
CA HIS A 190 14.52 10.05 -1.55
C HIS A 190 14.78 10.87 -0.28
N ALA A 191 15.37 10.25 0.75
CA ALA A 191 15.75 10.96 1.97
C ALA A 191 16.78 12.07 1.69
N HIS A 192 17.74 11.81 0.79
CA HIS A 192 18.70 12.81 0.35
C HIS A 192 18.00 13.97 -0.36
N ALA A 193 17.09 13.69 -1.30
CA ALA A 193 16.30 14.70 -1.99
C ALA A 193 15.52 15.59 -1.00
N THR A 194 14.82 14.99 -0.02
CA THR A 194 14.13 15.73 1.05
C THR A 194 15.10 16.67 1.77
N ARG A 195 16.23 16.15 2.27
CA ARG A 195 17.20 16.93 3.04
C ARG A 195 17.82 18.05 2.22
N GLU A 196 18.12 17.80 0.95
CA GLU A 196 18.77 18.76 0.06
C GLU A 196 17.84 19.96 -0.22
N ILE A 197 16.59 19.68 -0.59
CA ILE A 197 15.58 20.72 -0.85
C ILE A 197 15.26 21.47 0.45
N ALA A 198 15.03 20.74 1.55
CA ALA A 198 14.73 21.33 2.85
C ALA A 198 15.86 22.21 3.37
N GLY A 199 17.11 21.77 3.25
CA GLY A 199 18.29 22.54 3.65
C GLY A 199 18.47 23.82 2.84
N ALA A 200 18.19 23.80 1.53
CA ALA A 200 18.21 25.00 0.71
C ALA A 200 17.10 25.99 1.11
N LEU A 201 15.89 25.49 1.38
CA LEU A 201 14.74 26.30 1.77
C LEU A 201 14.94 26.92 3.16
N ALA A 202 15.38 26.13 4.14
CA ALA A 202 15.64 26.58 5.52
C ALA A 202 16.76 27.64 5.58
N ALA A 203 17.75 27.56 4.69
CA ALA A 203 18.80 28.58 4.55
C ALA A 203 18.35 29.86 3.81
N GLY A 204 17.07 29.98 3.44
CA GLY A 204 16.52 31.11 2.70
C GLY A 204 16.91 31.16 1.22
N ARG A 205 17.59 30.13 0.69
CA ARG A 205 18.05 30.06 -0.71
C ARG A 205 16.93 29.58 -1.64
N ARG A 206 15.82 30.33 -1.69
CA ARG A 206 14.57 29.93 -2.38
C ARG A 206 14.75 29.57 -3.85
N ASP A 207 15.57 30.31 -4.61
CA ASP A 207 15.80 29.97 -6.02
C ASP A 207 16.56 28.65 -6.19
N THR A 208 17.46 28.33 -5.27
CA THR A 208 18.16 27.04 -5.26
C THR A 208 17.20 25.93 -4.89
N ALA A 209 16.39 26.12 -3.84
CA ALA A 209 15.38 25.16 -3.43
C ALA A 209 14.36 24.88 -4.55
N ARG A 210 13.96 25.91 -5.31
CA ARG A 210 13.09 25.76 -6.49
C ARG A 210 13.73 24.92 -7.59
N ARG A 211 14.98 25.22 -7.97
CA ARG A 211 15.70 24.43 -8.99
C ARG A 211 15.91 22.97 -8.58
N LEU A 212 16.22 22.72 -7.30
CA LEU A 212 16.35 21.37 -6.75
C LEU A 212 15.01 20.64 -6.79
N ALA A 213 13.93 21.29 -6.33
CA ALA A 213 12.59 20.71 -6.34
C ALA A 213 12.14 20.36 -7.77
N GLU A 214 12.30 21.28 -8.74
CA GLU A 214 12.03 21.01 -10.15
C GLU A 214 12.92 19.89 -10.71
N GLY A 215 14.17 19.80 -10.25
CA GLY A 215 15.12 18.77 -10.65
C GLY A 215 14.67 17.37 -10.26
N TRP A 216 14.37 17.16 -8.98
CA TRP A 216 13.86 15.91 -8.43
C TRP A 216 12.47 15.56 -8.98
N ASN A 217 11.59 16.55 -9.13
CA ASN A 217 10.24 16.36 -9.66
C ASN A 217 10.19 15.73 -11.06
N ARG A 218 11.25 15.89 -11.88
CA ARG A 218 11.31 15.24 -13.20
C ARG A 218 11.29 13.71 -13.13
N ALA A 219 11.89 13.13 -12.09
CA ALA A 219 11.85 11.68 -11.84
C ALA A 219 10.68 11.33 -10.90
N ASP A 220 10.47 12.17 -9.89
CA ASP A 220 9.57 11.91 -8.77
C ASP A 220 8.34 12.82 -8.85
N GLY A 221 7.71 12.92 -10.02
CA GLY A 221 6.58 13.81 -10.31
C GLY A 221 5.19 13.26 -9.93
N LEU A 222 5.13 12.38 -8.92
CA LEU A 222 3.89 11.70 -8.51
C LEU A 222 2.92 12.64 -7.77
N PHE A 223 1.66 12.26 -7.57
CA PHE A 223 0.69 13.03 -6.75
C PHE A 223 0.55 14.51 -7.16
N GLY A 224 0.04 14.82 -8.35
CA GLY A 224 -0.12 16.21 -8.82
C GLY A 224 -1.03 17.09 -7.94
N ALA A 225 -1.94 16.46 -7.19
CA ALA A 225 -2.83 17.12 -6.24
C ALA A 225 -2.25 17.26 -4.82
N LEU A 226 -1.01 16.80 -4.57
CA LEU A 226 -0.35 16.94 -3.28
C LEU A 226 -0.17 18.43 -2.94
N ASP A 227 -0.61 18.82 -1.74
CA ASP A 227 -0.62 20.20 -1.30
C ASP A 227 -0.21 20.27 0.18
N ALA A 228 1.00 20.77 0.43
CA ALA A 228 1.60 20.82 1.77
C ALA A 228 0.78 21.65 2.76
N ARG A 229 -0.09 22.56 2.29
CA ARG A 229 -0.97 23.37 3.15
C ARG A 229 -2.06 22.54 3.84
N ARG A 230 -2.30 21.31 3.37
CA ARG A 230 -3.31 20.39 3.91
C ARG A 230 -2.77 19.50 5.02
N LEU A 231 -1.48 19.62 5.37
CA LEU A 231 -0.94 18.90 6.51
C LEU A 231 -1.68 19.32 7.79
N PRO A 232 -2.10 18.37 8.64
CA PRO A 232 -2.68 18.69 9.92
C PRO A 232 -1.66 19.45 10.78
N LYS A 233 -2.14 20.46 11.51
CA LYS A 233 -1.35 21.22 12.49
C LYS A 233 -1.34 20.53 13.84
#